data_AF-A0A7V9KR76-F1
#
_entry.id   AF-A0A7V9KR76-F1
#
_cell.length_a   1.000
_cell.length_b   1.000
_cell.length_c   1.000
_cell.angle_alpha   90.00
_cell.angle_beta   90.00
_cell.angle_gamma   90.00
#
_symmetry.space_group_name_H-M   'P 1'
#
loop_
_entity.id
_entity.type
_entity.pdbx_description
1 polymer ?
#
loop_
_entity_poly.entity_id
_entity_poly.type
_entity_poly.pdbx_seq_one_letter_code
_entity_poly.pdbx_strand_id
1 'polypeptide(L)'
;MPSEWSAKNTSTHQDHVIAHVLGATMIGYFIHDEALYVLLDIGFIWIIHLDGGMGLLPHPVAVGELDADEEKRSEIKSDIELLLREGLRAEGLRQLTHAPVNCLIEEVTFHTRDDERRLLIAGEEDTLAVDTSLSSAEIKIERV
;
A
#
# COMPACT_ATOMS: atom_id res chain seq x y z
N MET A 1 9.61 -29.15 -2.33
CA MET A 1 8.50 -28.74 -3.22
C MET A 1 8.46 -27.23 -3.14
N PRO A 2 8.55 -26.44 -4.23
CA PRO A 2 8.25 -25.03 -4.13
C PRO A 2 6.78 -24.92 -3.74
N SER A 3 6.51 -24.30 -2.62
CA SER A 3 5.14 -24.07 -2.15
C SER A 3 4.43 -23.19 -3.19
N GLU A 4 3.25 -23.60 -3.61
CA GLU A 4 2.43 -22.84 -4.56
C GLU A 4 1.65 -21.78 -3.79
N TRP A 5 1.47 -20.60 -4.40
CA TRP A 5 0.61 -19.57 -3.87
C TRP A 5 -0.83 -20.08 -3.81
N SER A 6 -1.43 -20.05 -2.63
CA SER A 6 -2.82 -20.44 -2.42
C SER A 6 -3.67 -19.21 -2.14
N ALA A 7 -4.86 -19.14 -2.75
CA ALA A 7 -5.81 -18.07 -2.44
C ALA A 7 -6.20 -18.13 -0.97
N LYS A 8 -6.11 -16.99 -0.28
CA LYS A 8 -6.46 -16.84 1.13
C LYS A 8 -7.70 -15.98 1.22
N ASN A 9 -8.72 -16.49 1.89
CA ASN A 9 -9.91 -15.70 2.17
C ASN A 9 -9.53 -14.49 3.04
N THR A 10 -10.07 -13.35 2.66
CA THR A 10 -10.05 -12.11 3.43
C THR A 10 -11.04 -12.19 4.57
N SER A 11 -10.75 -11.45 5.64
CA SER A 11 -11.68 -11.23 6.74
C SER A 11 -12.72 -10.17 6.35
N THR A 12 -13.84 -10.11 7.08
CA THR A 12 -14.88 -9.09 6.88
C THR A 12 -14.33 -7.66 6.95
N HIS A 13 -13.30 -7.41 7.78
CA HIS A 13 -12.66 -6.11 7.84
C HIS A 13 -11.83 -5.83 6.58
N GLN A 14 -11.05 -6.81 6.11
CA GLN A 14 -10.29 -6.67 4.86
C GLN A 14 -11.20 -6.49 3.66
N ASP A 15 -12.32 -7.23 3.57
CA ASP A 15 -13.32 -7.05 2.50
C ASP A 15 -13.88 -5.62 2.50
N HIS A 16 -14.13 -5.08 3.69
CA HIS A 16 -14.60 -3.70 3.84
C HIS A 16 -13.56 -2.68 3.38
N VAL A 17 -12.28 -2.87 3.76
CA VAL A 17 -11.17 -2.02 3.31
C VAL A 17 -11.00 -2.13 1.78
N ILE A 18 -10.98 -3.36 1.24
CA ILE A 18 -10.86 -3.62 -0.19
C ILE A 18 -11.96 -2.87 -0.94
N ALA A 19 -13.22 -3.02 -0.52
CA ALA A 19 -14.36 -2.34 -1.15
C ALA A 19 -14.23 -0.81 -1.17
N HIS A 20 -13.49 -0.20 -0.24
CA HIS A 20 -13.23 1.24 -0.24
C HIS A 20 -12.08 1.65 -1.16
N VAL A 21 -11.08 0.78 -1.36
CA VAL A 21 -9.96 1.08 -2.25
C VAL A 21 -10.25 0.73 -3.71
N LEU A 22 -11.24 -0.13 -3.97
CA LEU A 22 -11.73 -0.38 -5.33
C LEU A 22 -12.25 0.93 -5.95
N GLY A 23 -11.77 1.24 -7.15
CA GLY A 23 -12.06 2.47 -7.87
C GLY A 23 -11.23 3.68 -7.43
N ALA A 24 -10.29 3.52 -6.48
CA ALA A 24 -9.29 4.52 -6.14
C ALA A 24 -8.00 4.29 -6.94
N THR A 25 -7.24 5.37 -7.16
CA THR A 25 -5.96 5.32 -7.87
C THR A 25 -4.81 5.36 -6.90
N MET A 26 -3.86 4.44 -7.04
CA MET A 26 -2.59 4.50 -6.30
C MET A 26 -1.72 5.63 -6.84
N ILE A 27 -1.35 6.59 -5.99
CA ILE A 27 -0.52 7.74 -6.39
C ILE A 27 0.91 7.67 -5.86
N GLY A 28 1.10 7.02 -4.70
CA GLY A 28 2.42 6.83 -4.10
C GLY A 28 2.39 5.85 -2.95
N TYR A 29 3.55 5.48 -2.45
CA TYR A 29 3.68 4.61 -1.29
C TYR A 29 4.96 4.89 -0.50
N PHE A 30 5.01 4.44 0.74
CA PHE A 30 6.23 4.36 1.54
C PHE A 30 6.13 3.16 2.49
N ILE A 31 7.28 2.68 2.96
CA ILE A 31 7.35 1.56 3.92
C ILE A 31 7.88 2.12 5.24
N HIS A 32 7.17 1.85 6.33
CA HIS A 32 7.56 2.25 7.69
C HIS A 32 7.11 1.17 8.68
N ASP A 33 7.96 0.83 9.64
CA ASP A 33 7.67 -0.12 10.72
C ASP A 33 6.92 -1.38 10.28
N GLU A 34 7.48 -2.10 9.29
CA GLU A 34 6.92 -3.37 8.81
C GLU A 34 5.49 -3.26 8.20
N ALA A 35 5.11 -2.06 7.77
CA ALA A 35 3.89 -1.83 7.03
C ALA A 35 4.15 -1.01 5.76
N LEU A 36 3.40 -1.33 4.72
CA LEU A 36 3.33 -0.56 3.48
C LEU A 36 2.16 0.42 3.60
N TYR A 37 2.46 1.70 3.40
CA TYR A 37 1.49 2.77 3.39
C TYR A 37 1.32 3.24 1.95
N VAL A 38 0.15 2.97 1.38
CA VAL A 38 -0.20 3.31 0.01
C VAL A 38 -1.13 4.52 0.02
N LEU A 39 -0.68 5.61 -0.59
CA LEU A 39 -1.48 6.82 -0.76
C LEU A 39 -2.40 6.68 -1.98
N LEU A 40 -3.68 6.94 -1.75
CA LEU A 40 -4.73 6.93 -2.77
C LEU A 40 -5.14 8.36 -3.15
N ASP A 41 -5.55 8.56 -4.39
CA ASP A 41 -6.05 9.84 -4.93
C ASP A 41 -7.27 10.40 -4.16
N ILE A 42 -8.04 9.54 -3.51
CA ILE A 42 -9.16 9.91 -2.63
C ILE A 42 -8.72 10.51 -1.27
N GLY A 43 -7.42 10.66 -1.01
CA GLY A 43 -6.89 11.24 0.24
C GLY A 43 -6.84 10.28 1.43
N PHE A 44 -6.92 8.98 1.16
CA PHE A 44 -6.77 7.93 2.17
C PHE A 44 -5.44 7.21 2.00
N ILE A 45 -4.93 6.70 3.11
CA ILE A 45 -3.77 5.82 3.13
C ILE A 45 -4.24 4.41 3.44
N TRP A 46 -4.01 3.51 2.50
CA TRP A 46 -4.21 2.08 2.66
C TRP A 46 -2.95 1.47 3.25
N ILE A 47 -3.08 0.88 4.44
CA ILE A 47 -2.01 0.29 5.22
C ILE A 47 -2.07 -1.22 5.02
N ILE A 48 -0.96 -1.83 4.61
CA ILE A 48 -0.82 -3.28 4.43
C ILE A 48 0.31 -3.75 5.36
N HIS A 49 -0.03 -4.59 6.34
CA HIS A 49 0.92 -5.15 7.31
C HIS A 49 1.58 -6.43 6.79
N LEU A 50 2.70 -6.84 7.40
CA LEU A 50 3.41 -8.08 7.02
C LEU A 50 2.54 -9.34 7.01
N ASP A 51 1.56 -9.45 7.90
CA ASP A 51 0.66 -10.61 7.96
C ASP A 51 -0.47 -10.57 6.91
N GLY A 52 -0.50 -9.49 6.13
CA GLY A 52 -1.52 -9.13 5.16
C GLY A 52 -2.75 -8.47 5.78
N GLY A 53 -2.69 -8.11 7.06
CA GLY A 53 -3.66 -7.22 7.68
C GLY A 53 -3.77 -5.91 6.89
N MET A 54 -4.97 -5.36 6.82
CA MET A 54 -5.25 -4.14 6.05
C MET A 54 -5.95 -3.13 6.94
N GLY A 55 -5.57 -1.86 6.78
CA GLY A 55 -6.23 -0.73 7.42
C GLY A 55 -6.42 0.40 6.41
N LEU A 56 -7.43 1.24 6.60
CA LEU A 56 -7.65 2.41 5.75
C LEU A 56 -7.92 3.61 6.64
N LEU A 57 -7.05 4.61 6.56
CA LEU A 57 -7.13 5.81 7.39
C LEU A 57 -6.99 7.07 6.52
N PRO A 58 -7.66 8.18 6.87
CA PRO A 58 -7.40 9.46 6.23
C PRO A 58 -5.93 9.86 6.40
N HIS A 59 -5.32 10.44 5.37
CA HIS A 59 -3.88 10.75 5.39
C HIS A 59 -3.39 11.56 6.61
N PRO A 60 -4.13 12.54 7.19
CA PRO A 60 -3.66 13.25 8.38
C PRO A 60 -3.63 12.39 9.64
N VAL A 61 -4.55 11.43 9.75
CA VAL A 61 -4.64 10.50 10.88
C VAL A 61 -3.51 9.49 10.79
N ALA A 62 -3.36 8.86 9.62
CA ALA A 62 -2.29 7.89 9.37
C ALA A 62 -0.91 8.48 9.67
N VAL A 63 -0.61 9.70 9.19
CA VAL A 63 0.67 10.37 9.47
C VAL A 63 0.81 10.77 10.94
N GLY A 64 -0.29 11.14 11.60
CA GLY A 64 -0.29 11.49 13.01
C GLY A 64 0.03 10.31 13.93
N GLU A 65 -0.40 9.11 13.55
CA GLU A 65 -0.19 7.86 14.28
C GLU A 65 1.13 7.16 13.97
N LEU A 66 1.88 7.61 12.95
CA LEU A 66 3.21 7.08 12.65
C LEU A 66 4.14 7.26 13.85
N ASP A 67 4.74 6.16 14.30
CA ASP A 67 5.86 6.19 15.24
C ASP A 67 7.15 6.60 14.51
N ALA A 68 7.20 7.89 14.19
CA ALA A 68 8.32 8.54 13.54
C ALA A 68 8.62 9.86 14.23
N ASP A 69 9.85 10.32 14.12
CA ASP A 69 10.27 11.64 14.56
C ASP A 69 9.49 12.75 13.83
N GLU A 70 9.43 13.93 14.46
CA GLU A 70 8.63 15.05 13.96
C GLU A 70 9.11 15.54 12.59
N GLU A 71 10.42 15.48 12.34
CA GLU A 71 11.03 15.83 11.05
C GLU A 71 10.54 14.87 9.96
N LYS A 72 10.69 13.56 10.14
CA LYS A 72 10.20 12.56 9.18
C LYS A 72 8.70 12.64 8.95
N ARG A 73 7.88 12.85 9.98
CA ARG A 73 6.42 13.05 9.82
C ARG A 73 6.10 14.29 8.99
N SER A 74 6.82 15.38 9.21
CA SER A 74 6.66 16.62 8.42
C SER A 74 7.05 16.41 6.96
N GLU A 75 8.10 15.63 6.68
CA GLU A 75 8.50 15.28 5.32
C GLU A 75 7.46 14.41 4.63
N ILE A 76 7.00 13.33 5.28
CA ILE A 76 5.93 12.46 4.77
C ILE A 76 4.67 13.26 4.45
N LYS A 77 4.26 14.17 5.36
CA LYS A 77 3.09 15.01 5.15
C LYS A 77 3.27 15.91 3.92
N SER A 78 4.44 16.52 3.77
CA SER A 78 4.75 17.42 2.65
C SER A 78 4.74 16.67 1.32
N ASP A 79 5.32 15.47 1.29
CA ASP A 79 5.30 14.58 0.13
C ASP A 79 3.88 14.13 -0.25
N ILE A 80 3.04 13.79 0.74
CA ILE A 80 1.63 13.44 0.52
C ILE A 80 0.86 14.62 -0.07
N GLU A 81 1.01 15.82 0.50
CA GLU A 81 0.34 17.01 -0.01
C GLU A 81 0.79 17.34 -1.45
N LEU A 82 2.07 17.15 -1.76
CA LEU A 82 2.61 17.32 -3.10
C LEU A 82 2.03 16.29 -4.08
N LEU A 83 1.99 15.01 -3.71
CA LEU A 83 1.41 13.93 -4.52
C LEU A 83 -0.11 14.11 -4.74
N LEU A 84 -0.87 14.53 -3.72
CA LEU A 84 -2.30 14.78 -3.88
C LEU A 84 -2.58 15.98 -4.78
N ARG A 85 -1.67 16.96 -4.83
CA ARG A 85 -1.82 18.18 -5.64
C ARG A 85 -1.33 18.00 -7.07
N GLU A 86 -0.19 17.34 -7.27
CA GLU A 86 0.49 17.24 -8.56
C GLU A 86 0.42 15.83 -9.18
N GLY A 87 -0.02 14.83 -8.42
CA GLY A 87 -0.13 13.44 -8.85
C GLY A 87 1.23 12.84 -9.19
N LEU A 88 1.27 12.04 -10.26
CA LEU A 88 2.49 11.42 -10.79
C LEU A 88 3.55 12.41 -11.30
N ARG A 89 3.24 13.73 -11.34
CA ARG A 89 4.18 14.78 -11.74
C ARG A 89 4.93 15.41 -10.56
N ALA A 90 4.58 15.08 -9.33
CA ALA A 90 5.33 15.54 -8.17
C ALA A 90 6.81 15.17 -8.33
N GLU A 91 7.73 16.10 -8.10
CA GLU A 91 9.16 15.83 -8.13
C GLU A 91 9.77 16.18 -6.76
N GLY A 92 10.88 15.51 -6.41
CA GLY A 92 11.62 15.82 -5.17
C GLY A 92 11.01 15.23 -3.90
N LEU A 93 10.25 14.14 -4.01
CA LEU A 93 9.80 13.36 -2.85
C LEU A 93 11.00 12.85 -2.06
N ARG A 94 10.92 12.95 -0.72
CA ARG A 94 12.00 12.55 0.19
C ARG A 94 11.77 11.20 0.84
N GLN A 95 10.53 10.94 1.21
CA GLN A 95 10.09 9.78 1.96
C GLN A 95 9.15 8.89 1.14
N LEU A 96 8.31 9.49 0.29
CA LEU A 96 7.39 8.74 -0.57
C LEU A 96 8.05 8.37 -1.90
N THR A 97 7.64 7.21 -2.41
CA THR A 97 7.93 6.77 -3.77
C THR A 97 6.66 6.88 -4.60
N HIS A 98 6.79 7.26 -5.87
CA HIS A 98 5.66 7.24 -6.79
C HIS A 98 5.08 5.82 -6.93
N ALA A 99 3.79 5.75 -7.19
CA ALA A 99 3.21 4.49 -7.64
C ALA A 99 3.97 4.02 -8.89
N PRO A 100 4.39 2.74 -8.94
CA PRO A 100 5.22 2.23 -10.04
C PRO A 100 4.49 2.30 -11.39
N VAL A 101 3.16 2.29 -11.35
CA VAL A 101 2.26 2.41 -12.51
C VAL A 101 1.01 3.17 -12.08
N ASN A 102 0.32 3.79 -13.03
CA ASN A 102 -0.98 4.37 -12.79
C ASN A 102 -2.00 3.24 -12.60
N CYS A 103 -2.34 2.93 -11.36
CA CYS A 103 -3.16 1.77 -11.01
C CYS A 103 -4.49 2.23 -10.41
N LEU A 104 -5.51 2.34 -11.27
CA LEU A 104 -6.91 2.43 -10.83
C LEU A 104 -7.33 1.03 -10.39
N ILE A 105 -7.52 0.84 -9.08
CA ILE A 105 -7.69 -0.49 -8.50
C ILE A 105 -9.06 -1.07 -8.91
N GLU A 106 -9.06 -2.17 -9.67
CA GLU A 106 -10.26 -2.87 -10.10
C GLU A 106 -10.54 -4.12 -9.26
N GLU A 107 -9.48 -4.82 -8.86
CA GLU A 107 -9.58 -6.04 -8.07
C GLU A 107 -8.40 -6.16 -7.11
N VAL A 108 -8.66 -6.70 -5.92
CA VAL A 108 -7.62 -7.07 -4.96
C VAL A 108 -7.81 -8.53 -4.58
N THR A 109 -6.80 -9.35 -4.86
CA THR A 109 -6.79 -10.76 -4.48
C THR A 109 -5.67 -11.05 -3.48
N PHE A 110 -5.95 -11.92 -2.52
CA PHE A 110 -5.02 -12.23 -1.45
C PHE A 110 -4.57 -13.68 -1.53
N HIS A 111 -3.26 -13.87 -1.51
CA HIS A 111 -2.60 -15.16 -1.59
C HIS A 111 -1.63 -15.35 -0.43
N THR A 112 -1.41 -16.60 -0.07
CA THR A 112 -0.48 -16.99 0.98
C THR A 112 0.37 -18.17 0.52
N ARG A 113 1.64 -18.14 0.92
CA ARG A 113 2.59 -19.22 0.72
C ARG A 113 3.44 -19.34 1.96
N ASP A 114 3.20 -20.38 2.77
CA ASP A 114 3.87 -20.56 4.06
C ASP A 114 3.81 -19.29 4.95
N ASP A 115 4.95 -18.63 5.17
CA ASP A 115 5.12 -17.40 5.94
C ASP A 115 5.02 -16.12 5.09
N GLU A 116 4.92 -16.25 3.78
CA GLU A 116 4.75 -15.14 2.85
C GLU A 116 3.27 -14.86 2.58
N ARG A 117 2.98 -13.59 2.31
CA ARG A 117 1.70 -13.11 1.84
C ARG A 117 1.90 -12.34 0.56
N ARG A 118 0.90 -12.41 -0.32
CA ARG A 118 0.90 -11.71 -1.59
C ARG A 118 -0.47 -11.08 -1.80
N LEU A 119 -0.52 -9.76 -1.88
CA LEU A 119 -1.70 -9.06 -2.36
C LEU A 119 -1.46 -8.73 -3.83
N LEU A 120 -2.31 -9.25 -4.71
CA LEU A 120 -2.34 -8.82 -6.10
C LEU A 120 -3.40 -7.73 -6.23
N ILE A 121 -2.96 -6.55 -6.61
CA ILE A 121 -3.76 -5.37 -6.86
C ILE A 121 -3.83 -5.22 -8.37
N ALA A 122 -4.91 -5.71 -8.98
CA ALA A 122 -5.14 -5.54 -10.40
C ALA A 122 -5.76 -4.17 -10.62
N GLY A 123 -5.11 -3.35 -11.44
CA GLY A 123 -5.67 -2.11 -11.93
C GLY A 123 -5.90 -2.13 -13.44
N GLU A 124 -6.58 -1.08 -13.92
CA GLU A 124 -7.03 -0.96 -15.31
C GLU A 124 -5.91 -1.19 -16.34
N GLU A 125 -4.72 -0.65 -16.09
CA GLU A 125 -3.57 -0.75 -17.00
C GLU A 125 -2.56 -1.85 -16.62
N ASP A 126 -2.49 -2.22 -15.33
CA ASP A 126 -1.44 -3.07 -14.80
C ASP A 126 -1.79 -3.76 -13.49
N THR A 127 -1.10 -4.86 -13.19
CA THR A 127 -1.21 -5.54 -11.91
C THR A 127 0.04 -5.32 -11.06
N LEU A 128 -0.17 -4.99 -9.78
CA LEU A 128 0.88 -4.88 -8.78
C LEU A 128 0.80 -6.04 -7.80
N ALA A 129 1.93 -6.68 -7.53
CA ALA A 129 2.09 -7.60 -6.42
C ALA A 129 2.73 -6.87 -5.24
N VAL A 130 2.08 -6.96 -4.09
CA VAL A 130 2.67 -6.64 -2.79
C VAL A 130 2.97 -7.94 -2.09
N ASP A 131 4.25 -8.28 -2.03
CA ASP A 131 4.76 -9.45 -1.34
C ASP A 131 5.31 -9.07 0.03
N THR A 132 4.86 -9.78 1.05
CA THR A 132 5.35 -9.62 2.42
C THR A 132 5.88 -10.95 2.93
N SER A 133 6.91 -10.90 3.77
CA SER A 133 7.49 -12.08 4.42
C SER A 133 7.53 -11.90 5.93
N LEU A 134 6.87 -12.78 6.66
CA LEU A 134 6.87 -12.77 8.12
C LEU A 134 8.23 -13.19 8.71
N SER A 135 9.04 -13.97 7.99
CA SER A 135 10.36 -14.40 8.50
C SER A 135 11.45 -13.37 8.27
N SER A 136 11.41 -12.65 7.15
CA SER A 136 12.43 -11.63 6.81
C SER A 136 12.00 -10.20 7.12
N ALA A 137 10.74 -9.99 7.51
CA ALA A 137 10.13 -8.68 7.70
C ALA A 137 10.28 -7.76 6.47
N GLU A 138 10.34 -8.36 5.29
CA GLU A 138 10.47 -7.64 4.03
C GLU A 138 9.09 -7.38 3.41
N ILE A 139 8.93 -6.20 2.82
CA ILE A 139 7.82 -5.85 1.95
C ILE A 139 8.38 -5.45 0.59
N LYS A 140 7.86 -6.05 -0.47
CA LYS A 140 8.25 -5.81 -1.86
C LYS A 140 7.01 -5.46 -2.65
N ILE A 141 7.11 -4.40 -3.45
CA ILE A 141 6.08 -4.01 -4.40
C ILE A 141 6.68 -4.08 -5.80
N GLU A 142 6.08 -4.89 -6.66
CA GLU A 142 6.53 -5.07 -8.02
C GLU A 142 5.36 -5.18 -8.99
N ARG A 143 5.65 -4.88 -10.25
CA ARG A 143 4.71 -5.05 -11.36
C ARG A 143 4.74 -6.51 -11.84
N VAL A 144 3.57 -7.09 -12.09
CA VAL A 144 3.39 -8.48 -12.56
C VAL A 144 3.07 -8.55 -14.04
#